data_AF-A0A1G1KAX4-F1
#
_entry.id   AF-A0A1G1KAX4-F1
#
_cell.length_a   1.000
_cell.length_b   1.000
_cell.length_c   1.000
_cell.angle_alpha   90.00
_cell.angle_beta   90.00
_cell.angle_gamma   90.00
#
_symmetry.space_group_name_H-M   'P 1'
#
loop_
_entity.id
_entity.type
_entity.pdbx_description
1 polymer ?
#
loop_
_entity_poly.entity_id
_entity_poly.type
_entity_poly.pdbx_seq_one_letter_code
_entity_poly.pdbx_strand_id
1 'polypeptide(L)'
;MILVIAIFISFVAGIFSGLLGIGGGLILVPFFHYLLKMNMHQAIGTSLVIIIPTALAGAIRYASEHAVDWRIVLLAVLFSIAGALLGSSVSLQLDVTFLRKIFAVFLVLVAIKMFLQ
;
A
#
# COMPACT_ATOMS: atom_id res chain seq x y z
N MET A 1 0.48 -25.87 -0.32
CA MET A 1 1.14 -25.20 -1.48
C MET A 1 0.80 -23.70 -1.56
N ILE A 2 -0.48 -23.31 -1.63
CA ILE A 2 -0.90 -21.89 -1.68
C ILE A 2 -0.37 -21.04 -0.51
N LEU A 3 -0.37 -21.57 0.72
CA LEU A 3 0.16 -20.85 1.89
C LEU A 3 1.65 -20.49 1.74
N VAL A 4 2.45 -21.44 1.24
CA VAL A 4 3.90 -21.24 1.04
C VAL A 4 4.15 -20.16 -0.02
N ILE A 5 3.38 -20.19 -1.11
CA ILE A 5 3.44 -19.18 -2.17
C ILE A 5 3.05 -17.80 -1.62
N ALA A 6 2.00 -17.72 -0.81
CA ALA A 6 1.56 -16.46 -0.21
C ALA A 6 2.58 -15.87 0.77
N ILE A 7 3.20 -16.70 1.62
CA ILE A 7 4.26 -16.26 2.53
C ILE A 7 5.47 -15.77 1.74
N PHE A 8 5.90 -16.53 0.72
CA PHE A 8 7.03 -16.15 -0.11
C PHE A 8 6.81 -14.83 -0.84
N ILE A 9 5.65 -14.65 -1.48
CA ILE A 9 5.33 -13.41 -2.19
C ILE A 9 5.17 -12.23 -1.24
N SER A 10 4.54 -12.43 -0.08
CA SER A 10 4.40 -11.37 0.92
C SER A 10 5.75 -10.96 1.51
N PHE A 11 6.67 -11.91 1.69
CA PHE A 11 8.04 -11.65 2.13
C PHE A 11 8.83 -10.83 1.10
N VAL A 12 8.80 -11.24 -0.17
CA VAL A 12 9.45 -10.51 -1.27
C VAL A 12 8.82 -9.11 -1.44
N ALA A 13 7.50 -9.01 -1.36
CA ALA A 13 6.78 -7.74 -1.41
C ALA A 13 7.17 -6.82 -0.25
N GLY A 14 7.38 -7.36 0.96
CA GLY A 14 7.86 -6.61 2.12
C GLY A 14 9.25 -6.02 1.90
N ILE A 15 10.19 -6.80 1.32
CA ILE A 15 11.53 -6.32 0.97
C ILE A 15 11.44 -5.16 -0.02
N PHE A 16 10.72 -5.33 -1.14
CA PHE A 16 10.57 -4.27 -2.13
C PHE A 16 9.84 -3.05 -1.58
N SER A 17 8.81 -3.25 -0.75
CA SER A 17 8.09 -2.15 -0.10
C SER A 17 9.01 -1.33 0.81
N GLY A 18 9.90 -2.00 1.56
CA GLY A 18 10.88 -1.32 2.41
C GLY A 18 11.98 -0.60 1.63
N LEU A 19 12.47 -1.20 0.54
CA LEU A 19 13.53 -0.62 -0.30
C LEU A 19 13.05 0.57 -1.13
N LEU A 20 11.85 0.45 -1.73
CA LEU A 20 11.35 1.40 -2.71
C LEU A 20 10.36 2.41 -2.11
N GLY A 21 9.93 2.21 -0.86
CA GLY A 21 9.02 3.11 -0.14
C GLY A 21 7.61 3.22 -0.76
N ILE A 22 7.26 2.35 -1.70
CA ILE A 22 6.00 2.42 -2.49
C ILE A 22 4.76 1.97 -1.70
N GLY A 23 4.95 1.34 -0.54
CA GLY A 23 3.90 0.61 0.16
C GLY A 23 3.50 -0.65 -0.61
N GLY A 24 3.51 -1.81 0.05
CA GLY A 24 3.36 -3.12 -0.59
C GLY A 24 2.10 -3.35 -1.44
N GLY A 25 1.17 -2.40 -1.52
CA GLY A 25 -0.05 -2.46 -2.31
C GLY A 25 0.19 -2.66 -3.82
N LEU A 26 1.30 -2.19 -4.37
CA LEU A 26 1.64 -2.42 -5.79
C LEU A 26 1.74 -3.91 -6.14
N ILE A 27 2.26 -4.71 -5.20
CA ILE A 27 2.51 -6.15 -5.39
C ILE A 27 1.40 -6.98 -4.71
N LEU A 28 1.01 -6.62 -3.49
CA LEU A 28 0.05 -7.37 -2.67
C LEU A 28 -1.38 -7.32 -3.21
N VAL A 29 -1.84 -6.17 -3.72
CA VAL A 29 -3.21 -6.04 -4.24
C VAL A 29 -3.47 -6.93 -5.47
N PRO A 30 -2.65 -6.89 -6.55
CA PRO A 30 -2.86 -7.79 -7.67
C PRO A 30 -2.65 -9.26 -7.27
N PHE A 31 -1.73 -9.55 -6.35
CA PHE A 31 -1.55 -10.90 -5.82
C PHE A 31 -2.83 -11.43 -5.13
N PHE A 32 -3.43 -10.66 -4.24
CA PHE A 32 -4.67 -11.04 -3.55
C PHE A 32 -5.87 -11.12 -4.50
N HIS A 33 -5.98 -10.19 -5.44
CA HIS A 33 -7.08 -10.18 -6.40
C HIS A 33 -7.01 -11.37 -7.36
N TYR A 34 -5.85 -11.63 -7.98
CA TYR A 34 -5.73 -12.66 -9.02
C TYR A 34 -5.49 -14.06 -8.45
N LEU A 35 -4.66 -14.21 -7.41
CA LEU A 35 -4.30 -15.54 -6.89
C LEU A 35 -5.24 -16.02 -5.79
N LEU A 36 -5.59 -15.14 -4.84
CA LEU A 36 -6.54 -15.48 -3.77
C LEU A 36 -8.00 -15.23 -4.15
N LYS A 37 -8.26 -14.72 -5.37
CA LYS A 37 -9.59 -14.41 -5.90
C LYS A 37 -10.41 -13.48 -4.99
N MET A 38 -9.73 -12.63 -4.21
CA MET A 38 -10.38 -11.64 -3.36
C MET A 38 -11.03 -10.56 -4.23
N ASN A 39 -12.16 -10.02 -3.77
CA ASN A 39 -12.72 -8.84 -4.44
C ASN A 39 -11.76 -7.64 -4.27
N MET A 40 -11.90 -6.62 -5.12
CA MET A 40 -10.94 -5.52 -5.16
C MET A 40 -10.89 -4.74 -3.83
N HIS A 41 -12.04 -4.55 -3.18
CA HIS A 41 -12.14 -3.90 -1.87
C HIS A 41 -11.39 -4.66 -0.77
N GLN A 42 -11.56 -5.99 -0.72
CA GLN A 42 -10.84 -6.85 0.23
C GLN A 42 -9.35 -6.87 -0.06
N ALA A 43 -8.93 -7.00 -1.32
CA ALA A 43 -7.52 -7.02 -1.69
C ALA A 43 -6.81 -5.72 -1.27
N ILE A 44 -7.43 -4.56 -1.53
CA ILE A 44 -6.90 -3.25 -1.12
C ILE A 44 -6.85 -3.14 0.41
N GLY A 45 -7.96 -3.44 1.10
CA GLY A 45 -8.04 -3.35 2.56
C GLY A 45 -7.03 -4.27 3.28
N THR A 46 -6.92 -5.52 2.85
CA THR A 46 -5.97 -6.48 3.43
C THR A 46 -4.51 -6.04 3.19
N SER A 47 -4.20 -5.48 2.02
CA SER A 47 -2.85 -4.98 1.75
C SER A 47 -2.45 -3.82 2.67
N LEU A 48 -3.39 -2.93 3.02
CA LEU A 48 -3.14 -1.81 3.93
C LEU A 48 -2.82 -2.29 5.35
N VAL A 49 -3.54 -3.29 5.84
CA VAL A 49 -3.29 -3.88 7.17
C VAL A 49 -1.90 -4.50 7.24
N ILE A 50 -1.45 -5.19 6.18
CA ILE A 50 -0.15 -5.84 6.12
C ILE A 50 1.01 -4.83 6.15
N ILE A 51 0.80 -3.61 5.65
CA ILE A 51 1.84 -2.57 5.62
C ILE A 51 2.09 -1.97 7.02
N ILE A 52 1.11 -1.98 7.93
CA ILE A 52 1.21 -1.39 9.28
C ILE A 52 2.52 -1.76 10.03
N PRO A 53 2.87 -3.05 10.20
CA PRO A 53 4.10 -3.41 10.93
C PRO A 53 5.37 -2.88 10.25
N THR A 54 5.43 -2.88 8.92
CA THR A 54 6.59 -2.36 8.18
C THR A 54 6.71 -0.83 8.28
N ALA A 55 5.59 -0.13 8.20
CA ALA A 55 5.53 1.32 8.36
C ALA A 55 5.90 1.73 9.79
N LEU A 56 5.43 0.99 10.80
CA LEU A 56 5.76 1.23 12.21
C LEU A 56 7.25 1.00 12.47
N ALA A 57 7.83 -0.09 11.97
CA ALA A 57 9.25 -0.36 12.08
C ALA A 57 10.11 0.74 11.44
N GLY A 58 9.72 1.22 10.25
CA GLY A 58 10.37 2.36 9.59
C GLY A 58 10.26 3.64 10.42
N ALA A 59 9.06 3.96 10.90
CA ALA A 59 8.81 5.16 11.71
C ALA A 59 9.63 5.17 13.01
N ILE A 60 9.70 4.06 13.73
CA ILE A 60 10.50 3.92 14.96
C ILE A 60 11.99 4.15 14.65
N ARG A 61 12.49 3.56 13.56
CA ARG A 61 13.90 3.68 13.19
C ARG A 61 14.27 5.12 12.81
N TYR A 62 13.49 5.76 11.94
CA TYR A 62 13.74 7.17 11.59
C TYR A 62 13.62 8.10 12.80
N ALA A 63 12.66 7.87 13.70
CA ALA A 63 12.53 8.63 14.93
C ALA A 63 13.76 8.46 15.84
N SER A 64 14.31 7.24 15.97
CA SER A 64 15.50 6.99 16.78
C SER A 64 16.77 7.66 16.22
N GLU A 65 16.86 7.82 14.90
CA GLU A 65 17.99 8.47 14.23
C GLU A 65 17.91 10.01 14.26
N HIS A 66 16.92 10.59 14.96
CA HIS A 66 16.66 12.04 15.02
C HIS A 66 16.49 12.71 13.64
N ALA A 67 16.19 11.92 12.61
CA ALA A 67 16.03 12.35 11.23
C ALA A 67 14.58 12.78 10.91
N VAL A 68 13.78 13.10 11.94
CA VAL A 68 12.34 13.37 11.82
C VAL A 68 12.03 14.83 12.12
N ASP A 69 11.54 15.55 11.12
CA ASP A 69 10.88 16.83 11.31
C ASP A 69 9.42 16.60 11.74
N TRP A 70 9.16 16.77 13.03
CA TRP A 70 7.84 16.56 13.63
C TRP A 70 6.75 17.49 13.08
N ARG A 71 7.11 18.67 12.56
CA ARG A 71 6.15 19.59 11.95
C ARG A 71 5.63 19.04 10.63
N ILE A 72 6.53 18.47 9.82
CA ILE A 72 6.16 17.80 8.57
C ILE A 72 5.35 16.55 8.88
N VAL A 73 5.75 15.74 9.86
CA VAL A 73 5.01 14.54 10.28
C VAL A 73 3.59 14.89 10.69
N LEU A 74 3.39 15.92 11.52
CA LEU A 74 2.06 16.29 11.99
C LEU A 74 1.13 16.68 10.84
N LEU A 75 1.63 17.49 9.90
CA LEU A 75 0.88 17.87 8.70
C LEU A 75 0.59 16.64 7.83
N ALA A 76 1.60 15.81 7.57
CA ALA A 76 1.45 14.61 6.77
C ALA A 76 0.40 13.67 7.37
N VAL A 77 0.45 13.40 8.68
CA VAL A 77 -0.54 12.57 9.39
C VAL A 77 -1.94 13.14 9.26
N LEU A 78 -2.11 14.45 9.47
CA LEU A 78 -3.42 15.10 9.38
C LEU A 78 -4.03 14.94 7.98
N PHE A 79 -3.27 15.27 6.94
CA PHE A 79 -3.74 15.16 5.56
C PHE A 79 -3.90 13.69 5.12
N SER A 80 -3.04 12.78 5.58
CA SER A 80 -3.16 11.35 5.30
C SER A 80 -4.40 10.74 5.94
N ILE A 81 -4.74 11.10 7.19
CA ILE A 81 -5.98 10.64 7.84
C ILE A 81 -7.19 11.18 7.10
N ALA A 82 -7.24 12.49 6.81
CA ALA A 82 -8.34 13.09 6.08
C ALA A 82 -8.52 12.44 4.69
N GLY A 83 -7.40 12.27 3.95
CA GLY A 83 -7.40 11.61 2.65
C GLY A 83 -7.81 10.15 2.71
N ALA A 84 -7.38 9.39 3.73
CA ALA A 84 -7.77 8.00 3.91
C ALA A 84 -9.26 7.85 4.22
N LEU A 85 -9.83 8.73 5.06
CA LEU A 85 -11.26 8.71 5.39
C LEU A 85 -12.12 9.07 4.17
N LEU A 86 -11.76 10.13 3.44
CA LEU A 86 -12.46 10.52 2.22
C LEU A 86 -12.31 9.46 1.12
N GLY A 87 -11.08 8.99 0.89
CA GLY A 87 -10.77 7.99 -0.12
C GLY A 87 -11.46 6.65 0.15
N SER A 88 -11.48 6.18 1.40
CA SER A 88 -12.20 4.95 1.77
C SER A 88 -13.70 5.08 1.60
N SER A 89 -14.29 6.20 2.02
CA SER A 89 -15.72 6.48 1.86
C SER A 89 -16.14 6.48 0.38
N VAL A 90 -15.37 7.15 -0.49
CA VAL A 90 -15.61 7.15 -1.94
C VAL A 90 -15.39 5.76 -2.52
N SER A 91 -14.32 5.06 -2.13
CA SER A 91 -14.00 3.73 -2.65
C SER A 91 -15.09 2.69 -2.37
N LEU A 92 -15.78 2.78 -1.22
CA LEU A 92 -16.87 1.88 -0.87
C LEU A 92 -18.13 2.08 -1.73
N GLN A 93 -18.30 3.26 -2.32
CA GLN A 93 -19.42 3.58 -3.20
C GLN A 93 -19.18 3.20 -4.67
N LEU A 94 -17.93 2.87 -5.03
CA LEU A 94 -17.55 2.55 -6.41
C LEU A 94 -17.72 1.05 -6.69
N ASP A 95 -18.26 0.76 -7.88
CA ASP A 95 -18.31 -0.60 -8.41
C ASP A 95 -16.91 -1.20 -8.55
N VAL A 96 -16.80 -2.51 -8.30
CA VAL A 96 -15.55 -3.28 -8.36
C VAL A 96 -14.83 -3.09 -9.70
N THR A 97 -15.56 -3.04 -10.81
CA THR A 97 -14.99 -2.85 -12.16
C THR A 97 -14.37 -1.46 -12.32
N PHE A 98 -15.00 -0.43 -11.77
CA PHE A 98 -14.50 0.94 -11.84
C PHE A 98 -13.27 1.12 -10.92
N LEU A 99 -13.35 0.56 -9.70
CA LEU A 99 -12.22 0.55 -8.76
C LEU A 99 -10.99 -0.16 -9.35
N ARG A 100 -11.21 -1.29 -10.05
CA ARG A 100 -10.14 -2.00 -10.77
C ARG A 100 -9.50 -1.15 -11.86
N LYS A 101 -10.29 -0.39 -12.63
CA LYS A 101 -9.76 0.52 -13.67
C LYS A 101 -8.92 1.65 -13.04
N ILE A 102 -9.41 2.27 -11.98
CA ILE A 102 -8.66 3.31 -11.24
C ILE A 102 -7.33 2.74 -10.75
N PHE A 103 -7.36 1.56 -10.12
CA PHE A 103 -6.14 0.93 -9.63
C PHE A 103 -5.17 0.57 -10.75
N ALA A 104 -5.65 0.09 -11.90
CA ALA A 104 -4.81 -0.19 -13.06
C ALA A 104 -4.12 1.08 -13.58
N VAL A 105 -4.84 2.20 -13.69
CA VAL A 105 -4.25 3.50 -14.06
C VAL A 105 -3.20 3.92 -13.03
N PHE A 106 -3.50 3.79 -11.73
CA PHE A 106 -2.55 4.07 -10.66
C PHE A 106 -1.27 3.23 -10.78
N LEU A 107 -1.36 1.92 -11.04
CA LEU A 107 -0.20 1.06 -11.25
C LEU A 107 0.66 1.54 -12.44
N VAL A 108 0.03 1.93 -13.55
CA VAL A 108 0.75 2.47 -14.73
C VAL A 108 1.47 3.77 -14.38
N LEU A 109 0.82 4.68 -13.65
CA LEU A 109 1.43 5.93 -13.21
C LEU A 109 2.63 5.69 -12.30
N VAL A 110 2.52 4.75 -11.35
CA VAL A 110 3.64 4.40 -10.47
C VAL A 110 4.79 3.76 -11.26
N ALA A 111 4.48 2.86 -12.21
CA ALA A 111 5.49 2.26 -13.06
C ALA A 111 6.25 3.30 -13.89
N ILE A 112 5.55 4.29 -14.46
CA ILE A 112 6.17 5.41 -15.19
C ILE A 112 7.05 6.22 -14.25
N LYS A 113 6.55 6.58 -13.06
CA LYS A 113 7.32 7.35 -12.08
C LYS A 113 8.61 6.62 -11.70
N MET A 114 8.53 5.32 -11.43
CA MET A 114 9.70 4.50 -11.08
C MET A 114 10.69 4.33 -12.23
N PHE A 115 10.21 4.35 -13.49
CA PHE A 115 11.10 4.25 -14.65
C PHE A 115 11.84 5.57 -14.94
N LEU A 116 11.24 6.71 -14.59
CA LEU A 116 11.83 8.04 -14.80
C LEU A 116 12.71 8.53 -13.64
N GLN A 117 12.61 7.88 -12.47
CA GLN A 117 13.33 8.25 -11.25
C GLN A 117 14.64 7.46 -11.14
#